data_AF-A0A418V472-F1
#
_entry.id   AF-A0A418V472-F1
#
_cell.length_a   1.000
_cell.length_b   1.000
_cell.length_c   1.000
_cell.angle_alpha   90.00
_cell.angle_beta   90.00
_cell.angle_gamma   90.00
#
_symmetry.space_group_name_H-M   'P 1'
#
loop_
_entity.id
_entity.type
_entity.pdbx_description
1 polymer ?
#
loop_
_entity_poly.entity_id
_entity_poly.type
_entity_poly.pdbx_seq_one_letter_code
_entity_poly.pdbx_strand_id
1 'polypeptide(L)'
;MTFPWHLVGLALLISLAVSAAGFRRVYYFVSLCYAGAIAAQALVFMVVFYASIEGWVLLMMLVLLAYGVRLGGFLAMRERNPVYASELARAERRTADVQLWQKGAIWLGVSLLFTLLFLPALLAASLQAEGVWPASTPLGVMLMTAGLVIESVADWQKYQYKQADPGHYCDTGLYRMVRCPNYFGEMLFWFGVWVAGLSAYTSGAAWLLATLGLLYILGLMTAAAAGLERKQDDRYGALPAYQEYVRTVPILFPITTLYTLRRLRQAFGR
;
A
#
# COMPACT_ATOMS: atom_id res chain seq x y z
N MET A 1 8.01 -26.59 9.87
CA MET A 1 7.49 -26.03 8.62
C MET A 1 8.57 -25.87 7.55
N THR A 2 8.45 -26.63 6.45
CA THR A 2 9.17 -26.38 5.21
C THR A 2 8.56 -25.18 4.48
N PHE A 3 9.36 -24.37 3.77
CA PHE A 3 8.84 -23.20 3.08
C PHE A 3 7.86 -23.59 1.94
N PRO A 4 6.62 -23.07 1.89
CA PRO A 4 5.55 -23.58 1.02
C PRO A 4 5.65 -22.98 -0.40
N TRP A 5 6.70 -23.33 -1.15
CA TRP A 5 6.97 -22.77 -2.48
C TRP A 5 5.81 -22.91 -3.47
N HIS A 6 5.06 -24.00 -3.41
CA HIS A 6 3.90 -24.23 -4.29
C HIS A 6 2.79 -23.19 -4.06
N LEU A 7 2.55 -22.79 -2.80
CA LEU A 7 1.57 -21.74 -2.47
C LEU A 7 2.08 -20.36 -2.85
N VAL A 8 3.39 -20.10 -2.69
CA VAL A 8 4.01 -18.85 -3.17
C VAL A 8 3.90 -18.74 -4.70
N GLY A 9 4.06 -19.86 -5.42
CA GLY A 9 3.81 -19.93 -6.85
C GLY A 9 2.36 -19.61 -7.21
N LEU A 10 1.39 -20.14 -6.48
CA LEU A 10 -0.03 -19.81 -6.66
C LEU A 10 -0.31 -18.32 -6.39
N ALA A 11 0.24 -17.76 -5.32
CA ALA A 11 0.14 -16.34 -4.99
C ALA A 11 0.69 -15.44 -6.12
N LEU A 12 1.82 -15.84 -6.72
CA LEU A 12 2.39 -15.17 -7.88
C LEU A 12 1.49 -15.28 -9.12
N LEU A 13 0.92 -16.45 -9.40
CA LEU A 13 -0.02 -16.63 -10.52
C LEU A 13 -1.27 -15.77 -10.37
N ILE A 14 -1.83 -15.66 -9.16
CA ILE A 14 -2.96 -14.76 -8.87
C ILE A 14 -2.54 -13.32 -9.14
N SER A 15 -1.38 -12.90 -8.63
CA SER A 15 -0.86 -11.54 -8.81
C SER A 15 -0.61 -11.21 -10.29
N LEU A 16 -0.06 -12.14 -11.06
CA LEU A 16 0.14 -12.02 -12.51
C LEU A 16 -1.19 -11.89 -13.26
N ALA A 17 -2.15 -12.76 -12.94
CA ALA A 17 -3.46 -12.78 -13.59
C ALA A 17 -4.24 -11.48 -13.35
N VAL A 18 -4.32 -11.02 -12.10
CA VAL A 18 -5.06 -9.80 -11.76
C VAL A 18 -4.37 -8.56 -12.32
N SER A 19 -3.03 -8.48 -12.23
CA SER A 19 -2.29 -7.30 -12.68
C SER A 19 -2.14 -7.20 -14.19
N ALA A 20 -2.48 -8.24 -14.96
CA ALA A 20 -2.53 -8.18 -16.42
C ALA A 20 -3.49 -7.10 -16.95
N ALA A 21 -4.48 -6.68 -16.17
CA ALA A 21 -5.33 -5.54 -16.52
C ALA A 21 -4.53 -4.23 -16.71
N GLY A 22 -3.33 -4.12 -16.12
CA GLY A 22 -2.41 -2.99 -16.28
C GLY A 22 -1.87 -2.80 -17.70
N PHE A 23 -1.91 -3.82 -18.57
CA PHE A 23 -1.54 -3.65 -19.97
C PHE A 23 -2.50 -2.71 -20.73
N ARG A 24 -3.75 -2.58 -20.27
CA ARG A 24 -4.72 -1.62 -20.82
C ARG A 24 -4.36 -0.18 -20.48
N ARG A 25 -4.01 0.08 -19.21
CA ARG A 25 -3.55 1.38 -18.72
C ARG A 25 -2.45 1.16 -17.69
N VAL A 26 -1.26 1.72 -17.94
CA VAL A 26 -0.08 1.51 -17.09
C VAL A 26 -0.34 1.94 -15.64
N TYR A 27 -1.13 3.00 -15.45
CA TYR A 27 -1.53 3.46 -14.12
C TYR A 27 -2.27 2.37 -13.30
N TYR A 28 -2.98 1.44 -13.95
CA TYR A 28 -3.69 0.36 -13.25
C TYR A 28 -2.75 -0.62 -12.54
N PHE A 29 -1.53 -0.82 -13.05
CA PHE A 29 -0.55 -1.73 -12.42
C PHE A 29 -0.35 -1.41 -10.93
N VAL A 30 -0.27 -0.13 -10.58
CA VAL A 30 0.01 0.34 -9.21
C VAL A 30 -1.22 0.87 -8.48
N SER A 31 -2.42 0.71 -9.06
CA SER A 31 -3.68 1.20 -8.48
C SER A 31 -4.69 0.07 -8.35
N LEU A 32 -5.61 -0.08 -9.30
CA LEU A 32 -6.67 -1.11 -9.24
C LEU A 32 -6.11 -2.54 -9.21
N CYS A 33 -5.00 -2.81 -9.91
CA CYS A 33 -4.38 -4.13 -9.91
C CYS A 33 -3.77 -4.49 -8.56
N TYR A 34 -3.22 -3.50 -7.86
CA TYR A 34 -2.69 -3.69 -6.51
C TYR A 34 -3.79 -4.08 -5.52
N ALA A 35 -4.84 -3.24 -5.45
CA ALA A 35 -6.00 -3.49 -4.61
C ALA A 35 -6.66 -4.86 -4.92
N GLY A 36 -6.84 -5.14 -6.22
CA GLY A 36 -7.43 -6.39 -6.69
C GLY A 36 -6.57 -7.62 -6.37
N ALA A 37 -5.25 -7.54 -6.51
CA ALA A 37 -4.36 -8.67 -6.26
C ALA A 37 -4.35 -9.07 -4.78
N ILE A 38 -4.35 -8.09 -3.87
CA ILE A 38 -4.44 -8.37 -2.43
C ILE A 38 -5.80 -8.98 -2.06
N ALA A 39 -6.90 -8.42 -2.57
CA ALA A 39 -8.24 -8.97 -2.33
C ALA A 39 -8.41 -10.39 -2.91
N ALA A 40 -7.92 -10.62 -4.14
CA ALA A 40 -7.99 -11.93 -4.79
C ALA A 40 -7.17 -12.99 -4.03
N GLN A 41 -5.96 -12.64 -3.59
CA GLN A 41 -5.15 -13.55 -2.76
C GLN A 41 -5.86 -13.87 -1.45
N ALA A 42 -6.43 -12.87 -0.75
CA ALA A 42 -7.18 -13.12 0.48
C ALA A 42 -8.34 -14.09 0.26
N LEU A 43 -9.16 -13.89 -0.79
CA LEU A 43 -10.26 -14.78 -1.14
C LEU A 43 -9.80 -16.19 -1.47
N VAL A 44 -8.82 -16.32 -2.37
CA VAL A 44 -8.33 -17.63 -2.81
C VAL A 44 -7.70 -18.39 -1.64
N PHE A 45 -6.89 -17.75 -0.80
CA PHE A 45 -6.26 -18.44 0.31
C PHE A 45 -7.22 -18.74 1.46
N MET A 46 -8.30 -17.97 1.66
CA MET A 46 -9.39 -18.40 2.54
C MET A 46 -10.04 -19.70 2.04
N VAL A 47 -10.18 -19.88 0.71
CA VAL A 47 -10.68 -21.12 0.13
C VAL A 47 -9.65 -22.25 0.21
N VAL A 48 -8.37 -21.99 -0.06
CA VAL A 48 -7.31 -23.01 0.03
C VAL A 48 -7.19 -23.55 1.46
N PHE A 49 -7.29 -22.68 2.46
CA PHE A 49 -7.18 -23.04 3.88
C PHE A 49 -8.54 -23.21 4.56
N TYR A 50 -9.64 -23.42 3.82
CA TYR A 50 -11.00 -23.41 4.37
C TYR A 50 -11.22 -24.34 5.57
N ALA A 51 -10.49 -25.46 5.63
CA ALA A 51 -10.62 -26.46 6.69
C ALA A 51 -9.85 -26.10 7.98
N SER A 52 -8.89 -25.18 7.91
CA SER A 52 -7.98 -24.84 9.01
C SER A 52 -7.98 -23.37 9.40
N ILE A 53 -8.50 -22.49 8.54
CA ILE A 53 -8.45 -21.05 8.77
C ILE A 53 -9.50 -20.60 9.78
N GLU A 54 -9.04 -20.07 10.91
CA GLU A 54 -9.92 -19.65 12.00
C GLU A 54 -9.31 -18.52 12.84
N GLY A 55 -10.14 -17.93 13.71
CA GLY A 55 -9.71 -16.93 14.69
C GLY A 55 -8.98 -15.74 14.08
N TRP A 56 -7.80 -15.44 14.61
CA TRP A 56 -7.01 -14.26 14.22
C TRP A 56 -6.46 -14.33 12.80
N VAL A 57 -6.19 -15.52 12.26
CA VAL A 57 -5.72 -15.69 10.87
C VAL A 57 -6.87 -15.43 9.89
N LEU A 58 -8.08 -15.91 10.20
CA LEU A 58 -9.27 -15.55 9.42
C LEU A 58 -9.50 -14.03 9.45
N LEU A 59 -9.42 -13.42 10.63
CA LEU A 59 -9.56 -11.96 10.76
C LEU A 59 -8.48 -11.21 9.96
N MET A 60 -7.24 -11.69 9.95
CA MET A 60 -6.16 -11.15 9.12
C MET A 60 -6.52 -11.17 7.62
N MET A 61 -7.06 -12.29 7.12
CA MET A 61 -7.50 -12.41 5.72
C MET A 61 -8.68 -11.47 5.41
N LEU A 62 -9.63 -11.36 6.33
CA LEU A 62 -10.76 -10.44 6.19
C LEU A 62 -10.31 -8.97 6.17
N VAL A 63 -9.33 -8.60 6.97
CA VAL A 63 -8.75 -7.25 6.97
C VAL A 63 -7.97 -6.97 5.68
N LEU A 64 -7.24 -7.95 5.12
CA LEU A 64 -6.62 -7.84 3.80
C LEU A 64 -7.64 -7.70 2.68
N LEU A 65 -8.73 -8.46 2.74
CA LEU A 65 -9.84 -8.34 1.81
C LEU A 65 -10.51 -6.96 1.91
N ALA A 66 -10.79 -6.50 3.13
CA ALA A 66 -11.37 -5.18 3.37
C ALA A 66 -10.44 -4.07 2.85
N TYR A 67 -9.12 -4.18 3.06
CA TYR A 67 -8.13 -3.28 2.52
C TYR A 67 -8.22 -3.19 0.98
N GLY A 68 -8.18 -4.34 0.30
CA GLY A 68 -8.23 -4.39 -1.17
C GLY A 68 -9.56 -3.88 -1.74
N VAL A 69 -10.69 -4.28 -1.17
CA VAL A 69 -12.02 -3.82 -1.59
C VAL A 69 -12.17 -2.31 -1.39
N ARG A 70 -11.78 -1.79 -0.23
CA ARG A 70 -11.85 -0.35 0.07
C ARG A 70 -10.92 0.45 -0.84
N LEU A 71 -9.67 0.01 -1.05
CA LEU A 71 -8.73 0.71 -1.93
C LEU A 71 -9.24 0.76 -3.37
N GLY A 72 -9.69 -0.40 -3.88
CA GLY A 72 -10.22 -0.52 -5.24
C GLY A 72 -11.48 0.33 -5.42
N GLY A 73 -12.40 0.29 -4.45
CA GLY A 73 -13.62 1.10 -4.47
C GLY A 73 -13.34 2.60 -4.44
N PHE A 74 -12.42 3.05 -3.56
CA PHE A 74 -12.01 4.45 -3.49
C PHE A 74 -11.38 4.93 -4.80
N LEU A 75 -10.48 4.14 -5.39
CA LEU A 75 -9.82 4.48 -6.65
C LEU A 75 -10.82 4.52 -7.82
N ALA A 76 -11.74 3.56 -7.90
CA ALA A 76 -12.77 3.53 -8.94
C ALA A 76 -13.75 4.72 -8.81
N MET A 77 -14.13 5.09 -7.58
CA MET A 77 -14.93 6.28 -7.32
C MET A 77 -14.16 7.55 -7.72
N ARG A 78 -12.88 7.65 -7.37
CA ARG A 78 -12.04 8.82 -7.67
C ARG A 78 -11.82 9.00 -9.17
N GLU A 79 -11.65 7.92 -9.92
CA GLU A 79 -11.45 7.98 -11.38
C GLU A 79 -12.64 8.60 -12.10
N ARG A 80 -13.87 8.37 -11.61
CA ARG A 80 -15.11 8.92 -12.18
C ARG A 80 -15.39 10.37 -11.76
N ASN A 81 -14.60 10.91 -10.83
CA ASN A 81 -14.84 12.23 -10.27
C ASN A 81 -14.15 13.33 -11.12
N PRO A 82 -14.91 14.31 -11.66
CA PRO A 82 -14.35 15.39 -12.50
C PRO A 82 -13.24 16.20 -11.85
N VAL A 83 -13.25 16.36 -10.52
CA VAL A 83 -12.22 17.10 -9.77
C VAL A 83 -10.82 16.50 -9.98
N TYR A 84 -10.75 15.17 -10.17
CA TYR A 84 -9.51 14.43 -10.34
C TYR A 84 -9.15 14.15 -11.81
N ALA A 85 -10.00 14.54 -12.76
CA ALA A 85 -9.79 14.25 -14.19
C ALA A 85 -8.46 14.81 -14.72
N SER A 86 -8.08 16.01 -14.28
CA SER A 86 -6.80 16.63 -14.69
C SER A 86 -5.57 15.90 -14.14
N GLU A 87 -5.69 15.23 -12.99
CA GLU A 87 -4.60 14.44 -12.41
C GLU A 87 -4.47 13.10 -13.13
N LEU A 88 -5.61 12.46 -13.46
CA LEU A 88 -5.66 11.22 -14.25
C LEU A 88 -5.07 11.44 -15.64
N ALA A 89 -5.50 12.48 -16.35
CA ALA A 89 -4.97 12.81 -17.68
C ALA A 89 -3.46 13.07 -17.64
N ARG A 90 -2.94 13.70 -16.57
CA ARG A 90 -1.49 13.87 -16.38
C ARG A 90 -0.76 12.56 -16.06
N ALA A 91 -1.41 11.59 -15.41
CA ALA A 91 -0.83 10.28 -15.19
C ALA A 91 -0.77 9.47 -16.51
N GLU A 92 -1.85 9.51 -17.30
CA GLU A 92 -1.91 8.85 -18.61
C GLU A 92 -0.87 9.43 -19.58
N ARG A 93 -0.76 10.77 -19.68
CA ARG A 93 0.28 11.41 -20.51
C ARG A 93 1.70 11.00 -20.13
N ARG A 94 1.99 10.88 -18.82
CA ARG A 94 3.32 10.45 -18.33
C ARG A 94 3.64 8.99 -18.63
N THR A 95 2.64 8.18 -18.97
CA THR A 95 2.79 6.75 -19.22
C THR A 95 2.47 6.37 -20.67
N ALA A 96 2.23 7.36 -21.54
CA ALA A 96 1.87 7.14 -22.95
C ALA A 96 3.01 6.47 -23.73
N ASP A 97 4.26 6.87 -23.47
CA ASP A 97 5.44 6.39 -24.21
C ASP A 97 6.06 5.11 -23.62
N VAL A 98 5.37 4.47 -22.67
CA VAL A 98 5.87 3.23 -22.04
C VAL A 98 5.75 2.07 -23.03
N GLN A 99 6.89 1.55 -23.45
CA GLN A 99 7.01 0.46 -24.41
C GLN A 99 6.55 -0.88 -23.82
N LEU A 100 6.20 -1.84 -24.69
CA LEU A 100 5.65 -3.13 -24.25
C LEU A 100 6.59 -3.90 -23.32
N TRP A 101 7.90 -3.91 -23.58
CA TRP A 101 8.87 -4.58 -22.72
C TRP A 101 8.95 -3.92 -21.33
N GLN A 102 8.82 -2.59 -21.26
CA GLN A 102 8.75 -1.85 -19.99
C GLN A 102 7.47 -2.19 -19.24
N LYS A 103 6.33 -2.33 -19.93
CA LYS A 103 5.09 -2.83 -19.33
C LYS A 103 5.27 -4.24 -18.78
N GLY A 104 5.97 -5.12 -19.50
CA GLY A 104 6.32 -6.47 -19.04
C GLY A 104 7.18 -6.45 -17.77
N ALA A 105 8.20 -5.60 -17.72
CA ALA A 105 9.04 -5.45 -16.53
C ALA A 105 8.26 -4.89 -15.33
N ILE A 106 7.39 -3.89 -15.54
CA ILE A 106 6.50 -3.35 -14.51
C ILE A 106 5.56 -4.45 -14.01
N TRP A 107 4.90 -5.17 -14.92
CA TRP A 107 3.95 -6.24 -14.61
C TRP A 107 4.56 -7.32 -13.73
N LEU A 108 5.75 -7.82 -14.10
CA LEU A 108 6.48 -8.81 -13.31
C LEU A 108 6.89 -8.24 -11.95
N GLY A 109 7.44 -7.01 -11.92
CA GLY A 109 7.87 -6.35 -10.70
C GLY A 109 6.74 -6.12 -9.70
N VAL A 110 5.59 -5.59 -10.15
CA VAL A 110 4.44 -5.36 -9.27
C VAL A 110 3.78 -6.67 -8.83
N SER A 111 3.74 -7.69 -9.70
CA SER A 111 3.21 -9.01 -9.33
C SER A 111 4.05 -9.67 -8.24
N LEU A 112 5.37 -9.58 -8.36
CA LEU A 112 6.29 -10.04 -7.32
C LEU A 112 6.07 -9.27 -6.03
N LEU A 113 5.96 -7.94 -6.08
CA LEU A 113 5.68 -7.12 -4.91
C LEU A 113 4.38 -7.54 -4.20
N PHE A 114 3.28 -7.71 -4.93
CA PHE A 114 1.99 -8.09 -4.34
C PHE A 114 2.06 -9.47 -3.67
N THR A 115 2.84 -10.38 -4.25
CA THR A 115 3.11 -11.69 -3.68
C THR A 115 3.91 -11.57 -2.39
N LEU A 116 4.99 -10.78 -2.37
CA LEU A 116 5.82 -10.57 -1.19
C LEU A 116 5.09 -9.85 -0.06
N LEU A 117 4.20 -8.90 -0.39
CA LEU A 117 3.35 -8.22 0.58
C LEU A 117 2.33 -9.14 1.23
N PHE A 118 1.77 -10.09 0.47
CA PHE A 118 0.82 -11.06 0.99
C PHE A 118 1.50 -12.24 1.71
N LEU A 119 2.78 -12.49 1.45
CA LEU A 119 3.54 -13.64 1.97
C LEU A 119 3.42 -13.85 3.49
N PRO A 120 3.51 -12.82 4.36
CA PRO A 120 3.33 -13.02 5.80
C PRO A 120 1.97 -13.66 6.18
N ALA A 121 0.90 -13.25 5.51
CA ALA A 121 -0.45 -13.81 5.72
C ALA A 121 -0.52 -15.27 5.28
N LEU A 122 0.07 -15.57 4.12
CA LEU A 122 0.18 -16.92 3.60
C LEU A 122 0.96 -17.84 4.55
N LEU A 123 2.08 -17.38 5.09
CA LEU A 123 2.90 -18.14 6.03
C LEU A 123 2.17 -18.37 7.36
N ALA A 124 1.47 -17.34 7.89
CA ALA A 124 0.66 -17.49 9.10
C ALA A 124 -0.47 -18.53 8.91
N ALA A 125 -1.17 -18.49 7.77
CA ALA A 125 -2.20 -19.48 7.46
C ALA A 125 -1.65 -20.90 7.28
N SER A 126 -0.48 -21.03 6.66
CA SER A 126 0.21 -22.31 6.51
C SER A 126 0.64 -22.88 7.86
N LEU A 127 1.15 -22.04 8.77
CA LEU A 127 1.53 -22.44 10.12
C LEU A 127 0.30 -22.93 10.93
N GLN A 128 -0.83 -22.23 10.82
CA GLN A 128 -2.09 -22.65 11.45
C GLN A 128 -2.59 -23.98 10.87
N ALA A 129 -2.44 -24.21 9.56
CA ALA A 129 -2.79 -25.47 8.93
C ALA A 129 -1.94 -26.66 9.41
N GLU A 130 -0.71 -26.41 9.87
CA GLU A 130 0.13 -27.41 10.56
C GLU A 130 -0.29 -27.64 12.03
N GLY A 131 -1.37 -26.99 12.50
CA GLY A 131 -1.87 -27.11 13.88
C GLY A 131 -1.12 -26.22 14.88
N VAL A 132 -0.28 -25.29 14.42
CA VAL A 132 0.50 -24.39 15.27
C VAL A 132 -0.14 -23.01 15.31
N TRP A 133 -0.47 -22.54 16.52
CA TRP A 133 -1.05 -21.21 16.70
C TRP A 133 -0.03 -20.09 16.42
N PRO A 134 -0.28 -19.18 15.45
CA PRO A 134 0.62 -18.07 15.16
C PRO A 134 0.45 -16.92 16.19
N ALA A 135 1.22 -16.97 17.28
CA ALA A 135 1.09 -16.04 18.42
C ALA A 135 1.31 -14.55 18.08
N SER A 136 2.02 -14.22 16.99
CA SER A 136 2.23 -12.84 16.53
C SER A 136 1.05 -12.23 15.78
N THR A 137 0.14 -13.05 15.25
CA THR A 137 -0.97 -12.59 14.40
C THR A 137 -1.91 -11.59 15.08
N PRO A 138 -2.30 -11.73 16.37
CA PRO A 138 -3.17 -10.75 17.02
C PRO A 138 -2.59 -9.32 17.00
N LEU A 139 -1.30 -9.16 17.35
CA LEU A 139 -0.64 -7.85 17.32
C LEU A 139 -0.58 -7.28 15.91
N GLY A 140 -0.22 -8.11 14.93
CA GLY A 140 -0.19 -7.68 13.54
C GLY A 140 -1.56 -7.23 13.03
N VAL A 141 -2.63 -7.97 13.36
CA VAL A 141 -4.01 -7.61 13.00
C VAL A 141 -4.45 -6.29 13.64
N MET A 142 -4.05 -6.01 14.89
CA MET A 142 -4.33 -4.73 15.54
C MET A 142 -3.65 -3.57 14.79
N LEU A 143 -2.36 -3.74 14.42
CA LEU A 143 -1.62 -2.76 13.63
C LEU A 143 -2.20 -2.58 12.22
N MET A 144 -2.57 -3.67 11.55
CA MET A 144 -3.26 -3.65 10.25
C MET A 144 -4.56 -2.84 10.33
N THR A 145 -5.39 -3.13 11.33
CA THR A 145 -6.68 -2.45 11.51
C THR A 145 -6.48 -0.96 11.78
N ALA A 146 -5.51 -0.58 12.63
CA ALA A 146 -5.17 0.81 12.87
C ALA A 146 -4.71 1.52 11.60
N GLY A 147 -3.81 0.90 10.82
CA GLY A 147 -3.34 1.43 9.54
C GLY A 147 -4.49 1.64 8.54
N LEU A 148 -5.36 0.64 8.39
CA LEU A 148 -6.54 0.70 7.52
C LEU A 148 -7.49 1.85 7.91
N VAL A 149 -7.75 2.03 9.21
CA VAL A 149 -8.61 3.12 9.71
C VAL A 149 -7.97 4.48 9.43
N ILE A 150 -6.69 4.66 9.74
CA ILE A 150 -5.97 5.92 9.50
C ILE A 150 -6.00 6.27 8.01
N GLU A 151 -5.68 5.31 7.15
CA GLU A 151 -5.69 5.50 5.70
C GLU A 151 -7.09 5.87 5.20
N SER A 152 -8.11 5.13 5.63
CA SER A 152 -9.51 5.35 5.21
C SER A 152 -10.01 6.74 5.62
N VAL A 153 -9.73 7.15 6.85
CA VAL A 153 -10.12 8.47 7.36
C VAL A 153 -9.37 9.58 6.63
N ALA A 154 -8.06 9.41 6.39
CA ALA A 154 -7.25 10.37 5.66
C ALA A 154 -7.75 10.55 4.21
N ASP A 155 -7.98 9.45 3.50
CA ASP A 155 -8.50 9.50 2.13
C ASP A 155 -9.88 10.16 2.07
N TRP A 156 -10.76 9.85 3.02
CA TRP A 156 -12.09 10.48 3.12
C TRP A 156 -12.00 11.99 3.39
N GLN A 157 -11.19 12.41 4.36
CA GLN A 157 -10.97 13.82 4.68
C GLN A 157 -10.43 14.58 3.46
N LYS A 158 -9.43 14.02 2.78
CA LYS A 158 -8.84 14.62 1.58
C LYS A 158 -9.83 14.67 0.43
N TYR A 159 -10.63 13.63 0.24
CA TYR A 159 -11.66 13.59 -0.79
C TYR A 159 -12.69 14.70 -0.57
N GLN A 160 -13.27 14.78 0.63
CA GLN A 160 -14.25 15.82 0.97
C GLN A 160 -13.67 17.23 0.83
N TYR A 161 -12.45 17.44 1.34
CA TYR A 161 -11.76 18.72 1.22
C TYR A 161 -11.58 19.13 -0.25
N LYS A 162 -11.16 18.20 -1.11
CA LYS A 162 -10.94 18.49 -2.53
C LYS A 162 -12.23 18.71 -3.33
N GLN A 163 -13.35 18.16 -2.88
CA GLN A 163 -14.65 18.50 -3.44
C GLN A 163 -15.07 19.93 -3.12
N ALA A 164 -14.84 20.38 -1.88
CA ALA A 164 -15.19 21.73 -1.43
C ALA A 164 -14.21 22.80 -1.93
N ASP A 165 -12.91 22.51 -1.90
CA ASP A 165 -11.83 23.41 -2.30
C ASP A 165 -10.76 22.67 -3.12
N PRO A 166 -10.97 22.51 -4.44
CA PRO A 166 -10.01 21.88 -5.33
C PRO A 166 -8.67 22.63 -5.39
N GLY A 167 -8.69 23.93 -5.06
CA GLY A 167 -7.63 24.91 -5.24
C GLY A 167 -6.57 24.92 -4.15
N HIS A 168 -6.85 24.40 -2.95
CA HIS A 168 -5.93 24.45 -1.81
C HIS A 168 -5.45 23.07 -1.34
N TYR A 169 -4.33 23.01 -0.62
CA TYR A 169 -3.87 21.78 0.04
C TYR A 169 -4.80 21.44 1.20
N CYS A 170 -4.96 20.14 1.49
CA CYS A 170 -5.75 19.70 2.65
C CYS A 170 -4.87 19.81 3.90
N ASP A 171 -5.33 20.59 4.87
CA ASP A 171 -4.67 20.85 6.15
C ASP A 171 -5.66 20.68 7.31
N THR A 172 -6.66 19.80 7.16
CA THR A 172 -7.70 19.54 8.16
C THR A 172 -7.63 18.10 8.68
N GLY A 173 -8.19 17.86 9.86
CA GLY A 173 -8.22 16.52 10.46
C GLY A 173 -6.81 15.94 10.66
N LEU A 174 -6.58 14.73 10.13
CA LEU A 174 -5.28 14.04 10.22
C LEU A 174 -4.17 14.81 9.50
N TYR A 175 -4.51 15.61 8.47
CA TYR A 175 -3.55 16.43 7.75
C TYR A 175 -2.96 17.56 8.59
N ARG A 176 -3.56 17.91 9.75
CA ARG A 176 -2.95 18.85 10.71
C ARG A 176 -1.81 18.22 11.51
N MET A 177 -1.79 16.89 11.62
CA MET A 177 -0.82 16.16 12.44
C MET A 177 0.35 15.66 11.59
N VAL A 178 0.07 15.22 10.35
CA VAL A 178 1.04 14.69 9.40
C VAL A 178 0.59 15.06 7.98
N ARG A 179 1.50 15.44 7.08
CA ARG A 179 1.15 15.86 5.71
C ARG A 179 0.75 14.72 4.77
N CYS A 180 1.22 13.50 5.03
CA CYS A 180 0.86 12.28 4.29
C CYS A 180 0.30 11.18 5.23
N PRO A 181 -0.83 11.44 5.94
CA PRO A 181 -1.37 10.49 6.91
C PRO A 181 -1.90 9.21 6.24
N ASN A 182 -2.38 9.29 5.00
CA ASN A 182 -2.79 8.13 4.23
C ASN A 182 -1.60 7.19 3.91
N TYR A 183 -0.43 7.75 3.54
CA TYR A 183 0.77 6.94 3.32
C TYR A 183 1.30 6.33 4.63
N PHE A 184 1.19 7.05 5.74
CA PHE A 184 1.50 6.48 7.07
C PHE A 184 0.58 5.32 7.42
N GLY A 185 -0.74 5.47 7.21
CA GLY A 185 -1.71 4.39 7.41
C GLY A 185 -1.36 3.15 6.59
N GLU A 186 -0.95 3.33 5.34
CA GLU A 186 -0.53 2.23 4.47
C GLU A 186 0.79 1.58 4.94
N MET A 187 1.79 2.38 5.34
CA MET A 187 3.03 1.85 5.94
C MET A 187 2.74 1.03 7.21
N LEU A 188 1.86 1.53 8.09
CA LEU A 188 1.47 0.86 9.32
C LEU A 188 0.69 -0.43 9.03
N PHE A 189 -0.17 -0.41 8.00
CA PHE A 189 -0.89 -1.59 7.56
C PHE A 189 0.05 -2.73 7.18
N TRP A 190 1.01 -2.45 6.28
CA TRP A 190 1.96 -3.47 5.82
C TRP A 190 2.99 -3.87 6.87
N PHE A 191 3.36 -2.96 7.76
CA PHE A 191 4.12 -3.31 8.96
C PHE A 191 3.33 -4.29 9.83
N GLY A 192 2.03 -4.06 10.02
CA GLY A 192 1.14 -4.98 10.71
C GLY A 192 1.05 -6.36 10.04
N VAL A 193 0.97 -6.41 8.70
CA VAL A 193 1.02 -7.69 7.94
C VAL A 193 2.32 -8.43 8.21
N TRP A 194 3.45 -7.74 8.17
CA TRP A 194 4.75 -8.32 8.47
C TRP A 194 4.87 -8.80 9.93
N VAL A 195 4.35 -8.04 10.90
CA VAL A 195 4.31 -8.44 12.32
C VAL A 195 3.43 -9.66 12.51
N ALA A 196 2.28 -9.73 11.82
CA ALA A 196 1.33 -10.84 11.96
C ALA A 196 1.96 -12.19 11.61
N GLY A 197 2.91 -12.21 10.67
CA GLY A 197 3.61 -13.40 10.21
C GLY A 197 4.86 -13.81 11.01
N LEU A 198 5.29 -13.04 12.01
CA LEU A 198 6.56 -13.29 12.74
C LEU A 198 6.70 -14.71 13.27
N SER A 199 5.64 -15.29 13.85
CA SER A 199 5.63 -16.67 14.35
C SER A 199 5.87 -17.71 13.25
N ALA A 200 5.63 -17.37 11.98
CA ALA A 200 5.78 -18.26 10.83
C ALA A 200 7.11 -18.05 10.06
N TYR A 201 7.97 -17.12 10.48
CA TYR A 201 9.28 -16.92 9.86
C TYR A 201 10.31 -17.92 10.38
N THR A 202 10.14 -19.19 10.01
CA THR A 202 10.97 -20.30 10.51
C THR A 202 12.20 -20.58 9.65
N SER A 203 12.38 -19.89 8.52
CA SER A 203 13.50 -20.09 7.59
C SER A 203 14.10 -18.76 7.14
N GLY A 204 15.36 -18.79 6.68
CA GLY A 204 16.02 -17.62 6.11
C GLY A 204 15.28 -17.04 4.90
N ALA A 205 14.66 -17.90 4.08
CA ALA A 205 13.83 -17.47 2.95
C ALA A 205 12.57 -16.72 3.42
N ALA A 206 11.91 -17.20 4.48
CA ALA A 206 10.73 -16.52 5.04
C ALA A 206 11.08 -15.12 5.56
N TRP A 207 12.15 -15.02 6.36
CA TRP A 207 12.64 -13.73 6.84
C TRP A 207 13.00 -12.78 5.71
N LEU A 208 13.80 -13.25 4.74
CA LEU A 208 14.27 -12.44 3.63
C LEU A 208 13.12 -11.92 2.78
N LEU A 209 12.25 -12.81 2.28
CA LEU A 209 11.20 -12.45 1.33
C LEU A 209 10.11 -11.58 1.97
N ALA A 210 9.68 -11.89 3.20
CA ALA A 210 8.72 -11.07 3.92
C ALA A 210 9.26 -9.67 4.21
N THR A 211 10.53 -9.58 4.62
CA THR A 211 11.18 -8.30 4.93
C THR A 211 11.45 -7.49 3.66
N LEU A 212 11.80 -8.13 2.54
CA LEU A 212 11.93 -7.46 1.24
C LEU A 212 10.60 -6.83 0.80
N GLY A 213 9.48 -7.54 0.97
CA GLY A 213 8.14 -6.99 0.73
C GLY A 213 7.87 -5.74 1.55
N LEU A 214 8.12 -5.81 2.87
CA LEU A 214 7.96 -4.67 3.78
C LEU A 214 8.86 -3.48 3.40
N LEU A 215 10.16 -3.70 3.22
CA LEU A 215 11.10 -2.63 2.90
C LEU A 215 10.77 -1.96 1.56
N TYR A 216 10.32 -2.74 0.58
CA TYR A 216 9.90 -2.21 -0.71
C TYR A 216 8.72 -1.25 -0.55
N ILE A 217 7.65 -1.63 0.15
CA ILE A 217 6.47 -0.76 0.30
C ILE A 217 6.76 0.48 1.16
N LEU A 218 7.59 0.35 2.20
CA LEU A 218 8.03 1.50 2.99
C LEU A 218 8.86 2.48 2.13
N GLY A 219 9.76 1.96 1.29
CA GLY A 219 10.52 2.75 0.33
C GLY A 219 9.62 3.43 -0.70
N LEU A 220 8.65 2.69 -1.26
CA LEU A 220 7.68 3.19 -2.24
C LEU A 220 6.83 4.32 -1.66
N MET A 221 6.30 4.15 -0.45
CA MET A 221 5.49 5.17 0.23
C MET A 221 6.33 6.41 0.57
N THR A 222 7.59 6.22 0.96
CA THR A 222 8.52 7.35 1.20
C THR A 222 8.82 8.12 -0.08
N ALA A 223 9.07 7.42 -1.18
CA ALA A 223 9.29 8.04 -2.49
C ALA A 223 8.02 8.74 -3.01
N ALA A 224 6.84 8.16 -2.79
CA ALA A 224 5.55 8.74 -3.13
C ALA A 224 5.27 10.01 -2.32
N ALA A 225 5.60 10.03 -1.02
CA ALA A 225 5.52 11.21 -0.17
C ALA A 225 6.43 12.34 -0.67
N ALA A 226 7.69 12.04 -0.98
CA ALA A 226 8.62 13.03 -1.55
C ALA A 226 8.15 13.56 -2.92
N GLY A 227 7.57 12.69 -3.75
CA GLY A 227 6.96 13.06 -5.02
C GLY A 227 5.72 13.94 -4.86
N LEU A 228 4.92 13.71 -3.81
CA LEU A 228 3.75 14.52 -3.50
C LEU A 228 4.15 15.89 -2.96
N GLU A 229 5.11 15.95 -2.04
CA GLU A 229 5.65 17.20 -1.49
C GLU A 229 6.10 18.14 -2.62
N ARG A 230 6.88 17.64 -3.59
CA ARG A 230 7.31 18.44 -4.74
C ARG A 230 6.13 18.97 -5.56
N LYS A 231 5.15 18.13 -5.87
CA LYS A 231 3.96 18.56 -6.64
C LYS A 231 3.15 19.62 -5.89
N GLN A 232 3.09 19.52 -4.57
CA GLN A 232 2.44 20.52 -3.73
C GLN A 232 3.25 21.80 -3.66
N ASP A 233 4.59 21.72 -3.60
CA ASP A 233 5.48 22.88 -3.69
C ASP A 233 5.32 23.61 -5.03
N ASP A 234 5.28 22.88 -6.15
CA ASP A 234 5.08 23.46 -7.49
C ASP A 234 3.73 24.20 -7.59
N ARG A 235 2.71 23.76 -6.83
CA ARG A 235 1.33 24.28 -6.91
C ARG A 235 1.02 25.36 -5.86
N TYR A 236 1.54 25.21 -4.65
CA TYR A 236 1.19 26.01 -3.47
C TYR A 236 2.41 26.72 -2.86
N GLY A 237 3.62 26.50 -3.40
CA GLY A 237 4.87 26.96 -2.80
C GLY A 237 4.98 28.48 -2.65
N ALA A 238 4.27 29.24 -3.48
CA ALA A 238 4.22 30.70 -3.37
C ALA A 238 3.32 31.20 -2.21
N LEU A 239 2.48 30.35 -1.62
CA LEU A 239 1.56 30.71 -0.54
C LEU A 239 2.30 30.69 0.81
N PRO A 240 2.34 31.82 1.56
CA PRO A 240 2.98 31.85 2.88
C PRO A 240 2.39 30.84 3.87
N ALA A 241 1.07 30.66 3.87
CA ALA A 241 0.39 29.69 4.72
C ALA A 241 0.84 28.24 4.45
N TYR A 242 1.09 27.89 3.19
CA TYR A 242 1.58 26.55 2.83
C TYR A 242 3.01 26.35 3.32
N GLN A 243 3.87 27.36 3.22
CA GLN A 243 5.24 27.26 3.73
C GLN A 243 5.26 27.08 5.26
N GLU A 244 4.37 27.75 5.97
CA GLU A 244 4.22 27.57 7.41
C GLU A 244 3.72 26.15 7.75
N TYR A 245 2.76 25.64 7.00
CA TYR A 245 2.28 24.27 7.12
C TYR A 245 3.40 23.23 6.91
N VAL A 246 4.25 23.42 5.89
CA VAL A 246 5.40 22.54 5.62
C VAL A 246 6.44 22.58 6.76
N ARG A 247 6.62 23.73 7.42
CA ARG A 247 7.59 23.91 8.52
C ARG A 247 7.12 23.32 9.83
N THR A 248 5.81 23.29 10.08
CA THR A 248 5.23 22.93 11.37
C THR A 248 4.65 21.52 11.40
N VAL A 249 4.30 20.95 10.23
CA VAL A 249 3.65 19.64 10.14
C VAL A 249 4.60 18.60 9.51
N PRO A 250 4.92 17.51 10.24
CA PRO A 250 5.82 16.47 9.73
C PRO A 250 5.24 15.74 8.52
N ILE A 251 6.09 15.20 7.66
CA ILE A 251 5.63 14.65 6.38
C ILE A 251 5.00 13.25 6.47
N LEU A 252 5.60 12.35 7.26
CA LEU A 252 5.23 10.92 7.28
C LEU A 252 4.87 10.39 8.66
N PHE A 253 5.67 10.68 9.68
CA PHE A 253 5.47 10.11 11.01
C PHE A 253 5.01 11.19 11.99
N PRO A 254 3.92 10.96 12.73
CA PRO A 254 3.48 11.92 13.74
C PRO A 254 4.57 12.08 14.81
N ILE A 255 4.71 13.30 15.36
CA ILE A 255 5.62 13.59 16.48
C ILE A 255 7.12 13.40 16.09
N THR A 256 7.44 13.39 14.80
CA THR A 256 8.84 13.36 14.34
C THR A 256 9.31 14.74 13.86
N THR A 257 10.62 14.96 13.87
CA THR A 257 11.24 16.16 13.29
C THR A 257 11.48 16.02 11.77
N LEU A 258 10.94 14.97 11.14
CA LEU A 258 11.05 14.74 9.72
C LEU A 258 10.01 15.61 8.98
N TYR A 259 10.36 16.88 8.83
CA TYR A 259 9.47 17.85 8.17
C TYR A 259 9.53 17.76 6.65
N THR A 260 10.64 17.36 6.03
CA THR A 260 10.76 17.38 4.57
C THR A 260 11.58 16.20 4.03
N LEU A 261 11.19 15.70 2.86
CA LEU A 261 11.93 14.67 2.13
C LEU A 261 12.70 15.25 0.93
N ARG A 262 12.73 16.57 0.77
CA ARG A 262 13.47 17.27 -0.30
C ARG A 262 14.93 16.82 -0.42
N ARG A 263 15.58 16.49 0.70
CA ARG A 263 17.00 16.11 0.77
C ARG A 263 17.29 14.66 0.37
N LEU A 264 16.30 13.75 0.31
CA LEU A 264 16.53 12.35 -0.06
C LEU A 264 17.09 12.19 -1.47
N ARG A 265 16.81 13.13 -2.38
CA ARG A 265 17.40 13.11 -3.73
C ARG A 265 18.84 13.60 -3.78
N GLN A 266 19.32 14.39 -2.81
CA GLN A 266 20.73 14.82 -2.77
C GLN A 266 21.67 13.65 -2.39
N ALA A 267 21.17 12.65 -1.65
CA ALA A 267 21.95 11.49 -1.24
C ALA A 267 22.04 10.39 -2.32
N PHE A 268 21.04 10.27 -3.19
CA PHE A 268 20.94 9.23 -4.22
C PHE A 268 20.90 9.79 -5.66
N GLY A 269 21.24 11.07 -5.83
CA GLY A 269 21.19 11.79 -7.09
C GLY A 269 22.54 12.40 -7.47
N ARG A 270 23.45 11.53 -7.94
CA ARG A 270 24.35 11.80 -9.06
C ARG A 270 24.20 10.64 -10.04
#